data_AF-A0A952MCH6-F1
#
_entry.id   AF-A0A952MCH6-F1
#
_cell.length_a   1.000
_cell.length_b   1.000
_cell.length_c   1.000
_cell.angle_alpha   90.00
_cell.angle_beta   90.00
_cell.angle_gamma   90.00
#
_symmetry.space_group_name_H-M   'P 1'
#
loop_
_entity.id
_entity.type
_entity.pdbx_description
1 polymer ?
#
loop_
_entity_poly.entity_id
_entity_poly.type
_entity_poly.pdbx_seq_one_letter_code
_entity_poly.pdbx_strand_id
1 'polypeptide(L)'
;MKLRYLLSTMGLFALLGISACGDDDPPPKTGITFELESFTTLESDGTLTSFHPDLVNGGVGRDITVKIVLDRPLTETTVVQFSLTGTAVRTNPTGSAVNDYALKEGLNTIVGTDKITLEKGASEANFSITVFEDFAFEVDDDDDSPLETVIVKLTSVVSGNAELGLADTYTLNIEEDDAIIIHQWYVDGTNGFGDVDMDLFVWLDGELINSSTYDNASGTRTSPYEGLFIPAGFPNGTYGVSYNYYSGTSDDVDVVSLMWGRLNGKTYPYFNGTVGNVLAFEANYGLVNVNNYVETEIDPLVVQTMVKNGVAYTNISQITVPATGSRIGSSDFKFDRNAPIKLNNLKLKMVELPQSLR
;
A
#
# COMPACT_ATOMS: atom_id res chain seq x y z
N MET A 1 18.66 11.09 8.39
CA MET A 1 19.42 9.85 8.61
C MET A 1 20.60 9.86 7.63
N LYS A 2 21.86 9.89 8.10
CA LYS A 2 23.04 10.06 7.24
C LYS A 2 23.44 8.69 6.68
N LEU A 3 23.21 8.48 5.38
CA LEU A 3 23.66 7.32 4.62
C LEU A 3 25.20 7.32 4.61
N ARG A 4 25.81 6.36 5.32
CA ARG A 4 27.26 6.15 5.30
C ARG A 4 27.59 5.27 4.10
N TYR A 5 28.12 5.88 3.05
CA TYR A 5 28.79 5.15 1.98
C TYR A 5 30.01 4.43 2.57
N LEU A 6 29.96 3.09 2.63
CA LEU A 6 31.15 2.28 2.78
C LEU A 6 31.88 2.31 1.43
N LEU A 7 32.87 3.19 1.30
CA LEU A 7 33.90 3.04 0.27
C LEU A 7 34.73 1.80 0.64
N SER A 8 34.48 0.68 -0.03
CA SER A 8 35.39 -0.45 -0.02
C SER A 8 36.58 -0.14 -0.93
N THR A 9 37.75 -0.02 -0.32
CA THR A 9 39.06 0.07 -0.97
C THR A 9 39.30 -1.19 -1.81
N MET A 10 39.18 -1.08 -3.15
CA MET A 10 39.72 -2.07 -4.08
C MET A 10 41.25 -1.98 -4.08
N GLY A 11 41.87 -2.90 -3.36
CA GLY A 11 43.31 -3.14 -3.43
C GLY A 11 43.68 -3.76 -4.77
N LEU A 12 44.42 -3.00 -5.59
CA LEU A 12 45.05 -3.45 -6.82
C LEU A 12 46.18 -4.43 -6.47
N PHE A 13 45.91 -5.73 -6.48
CA PHE A 13 46.96 -6.76 -6.40
C PHE A 13 47.60 -6.94 -7.77
N ALA A 14 48.89 -6.61 -7.84
CA ALA A 14 49.75 -6.82 -8.99
C ALA A 14 49.88 -8.32 -9.29
N LEU A 15 49.56 -8.68 -10.53
CA LEU A 15 49.84 -9.99 -11.14
C LEU A 15 51.34 -10.29 -11.10
N LEU A 16 51.73 -11.30 -10.34
CA LEU A 16 52.97 -12.04 -10.57
C LEU A 16 52.59 -13.46 -10.98
N GLY A 17 52.87 -13.77 -12.25
CA GLY A 17 52.54 -15.03 -12.89
C GLY A 17 53.42 -16.19 -12.44
N ILE A 18 52.75 -17.29 -12.10
CA ILE A 18 53.17 -18.69 -12.08
C ILE A 18 51.80 -19.43 -12.04
N SER A 19 51.41 -20.39 -12.86
CA SER A 19 52.09 -21.55 -13.42
C SER A 19 51.23 -22.08 -14.57
N ALA A 20 51.84 -22.70 -15.56
CA ALA A 20 51.16 -23.49 -16.57
C ALA A 20 50.38 -24.65 -15.90
N CYS A 21 49.05 -24.53 -15.87
CA CYS A 21 48.15 -25.68 -15.75
C CYS A 21 47.87 -26.18 -17.16
N GLY A 22 47.89 -27.49 -17.37
CA GLY A 22 47.60 -28.10 -18.66
C GLY A 22 46.18 -27.77 -19.13
N ASP A 23 45.97 -27.84 -20.44
CA ASP A 23 44.71 -27.58 -21.16
C ASP A 23 43.52 -28.50 -20.74
N ASP A 24 43.61 -29.21 -19.61
CA ASP A 24 42.63 -30.20 -19.13
C ASP A 24 41.73 -29.71 -17.98
N ASP A 25 42.02 -28.56 -17.35
CA ASP A 25 41.12 -28.01 -16.33
C ASP A 25 39.91 -27.33 -16.99
N PRO A 26 38.67 -27.68 -16.62
CA PRO A 26 37.49 -27.03 -17.17
C PRO A 26 37.56 -25.52 -16.86
N PRO A 27 37.10 -24.67 -17.80
CA PRO A 27 37.13 -23.22 -17.59
C PRO A 27 36.37 -22.89 -16.30
N PRO A 28 36.91 -21.98 -15.47
CA PRO A 28 36.31 -21.70 -14.17
C PRO A 28 34.89 -21.14 -14.36
N LYS A 29 33.97 -21.61 -13.52
CA LYS A 29 32.58 -21.18 -13.55
C LYS A 29 32.45 -19.72 -13.12
N THR A 30 31.47 -19.03 -13.70
CA THR A 30 31.08 -17.68 -13.29
C THR A 30 30.13 -17.75 -12.11
N GLY A 31 30.44 -17.06 -11.01
CA GLY A 31 29.57 -16.96 -9.84
C GLY A 31 28.43 -15.97 -10.08
N ILE A 32 27.21 -16.33 -9.70
CA ILE A 32 25.98 -15.53 -9.86
C ILE A 32 25.38 -15.24 -8.49
N THR A 33 25.20 -13.96 -8.15
CA THR A 33 24.55 -13.54 -6.90
C THR A 33 23.62 -12.35 -7.10
N PHE A 34 22.67 -12.15 -6.20
CA PHE A 34 21.99 -10.86 -6.10
C PHE A 34 22.95 -9.77 -5.59
N GLU A 35 22.71 -8.52 -6.01
CA GLU A 35 23.48 -7.36 -5.51
C GLU A 35 23.12 -7.02 -4.06
N LEU A 36 21.85 -7.22 -3.68
CA LEU A 36 21.30 -6.98 -2.36
C LEU A 36 20.60 -8.24 -1.85
N GLU A 37 20.64 -8.48 -0.54
CA GLU A 37 19.87 -9.56 0.09
C GLU A 37 18.42 -9.12 0.35
N SER A 38 18.18 -7.83 0.56
CA SER A 38 16.84 -7.29 0.75
C SER A 38 16.69 -5.85 0.26
N PHE A 39 15.45 -5.48 -0.04
CA PHE A 39 15.04 -4.13 -0.36
C PHE A 39 13.65 -3.87 0.24
N THR A 40 13.38 -2.64 0.65
CA THR A 40 12.08 -2.26 1.21
C THR A 40 11.53 -1.08 0.44
N THR A 41 10.26 -1.18 0.08
CA THR A 41 9.54 -0.19 -0.71
C THR A 41 8.14 -0.01 -0.15
N LEU A 42 7.53 1.15 -0.41
CA LEU A 42 6.09 1.27 -0.35
C LEU A 42 5.45 0.55 -1.54
N GLU A 43 4.22 0.11 -1.35
CA GLU A 43 3.33 -0.38 -2.38
C GLU A 43 3.03 0.72 -3.42
N SER A 44 2.63 1.90 -2.95
CA SER A 44 2.35 3.05 -3.80
C SER A 44 3.57 3.95 -4.10
N ASP A 45 3.45 4.77 -5.15
CA ASP A 45 4.30 5.95 -5.37
C ASP A 45 3.57 7.28 -5.08
N GLY A 46 2.34 7.20 -4.56
CA GLY A 46 1.49 8.35 -4.27
C GLY A 46 0.70 8.86 -5.48
N THR A 47 0.57 8.07 -6.54
CA THR A 47 -0.15 8.44 -7.77
C THR A 47 -1.07 7.34 -8.25
N LEU A 48 -2.10 7.67 -9.06
CA LEU A 48 -3.03 6.67 -9.57
C LEU A 48 -2.39 5.61 -10.49
N THR A 49 -1.13 5.80 -10.90
CA THR A 49 -0.43 4.83 -11.76
C THR A 49 0.12 3.62 -11.01
N SER A 50 0.27 3.67 -9.69
CA SER A 50 0.68 2.51 -8.88
C SER A 50 -0.36 1.40 -8.82
N PHE A 51 -1.64 1.70 -9.07
CA PHE A 51 -2.71 0.70 -8.99
C PHE A 51 -2.56 -0.43 -10.01
N HIS A 52 -3.14 -1.57 -9.66
CA HIS A 52 -3.37 -2.65 -10.61
C HIS A 52 -4.22 -2.18 -11.81
N PRO A 53 -3.87 -2.53 -13.06
CA PRO A 53 -4.58 -2.09 -14.27
C PRO A 53 -6.05 -2.51 -14.35
N ASP A 54 -6.43 -3.59 -13.65
CA ASP A 54 -7.84 -4.02 -13.57
C ASP A 54 -8.66 -3.23 -12.56
N LEU A 55 -8.02 -2.52 -11.62
CA LEU A 55 -8.67 -1.69 -10.62
C LEU A 55 -8.83 -0.25 -11.06
N VAL A 56 -7.80 0.33 -11.67
CA VAL A 56 -7.81 1.73 -12.12
C VAL A 56 -7.34 1.79 -13.58
N ASN A 57 -8.16 2.40 -14.43
CA ASN A 57 -7.79 2.64 -15.82
C ASN A 57 -6.55 3.54 -15.91
N GLY A 58 -5.47 3.01 -16.48
CA GLY A 58 -4.17 3.67 -16.54
C GLY A 58 -3.21 3.32 -15.39
N GLY A 59 -3.65 2.47 -14.45
CA GLY A 59 -2.77 1.80 -13.51
C GLY A 59 -1.75 0.92 -14.25
N VAL A 60 -0.50 0.98 -13.83
CA VAL A 60 0.62 0.22 -14.43
C VAL A 60 1.51 -0.45 -13.39
N GLY A 61 1.25 -0.21 -12.10
CA GLY A 61 2.13 -0.63 -11.03
C GLY A 61 3.45 0.14 -11.00
N ARG A 62 4.30 -0.25 -10.05
CA ARG A 62 5.61 0.32 -9.82
C ARG A 62 6.70 -0.72 -10.00
N ASP A 63 7.59 -0.47 -10.96
CA ASP A 63 8.70 -1.37 -11.23
C ASP A 63 9.81 -1.22 -10.17
N ILE A 64 10.14 -2.32 -9.50
CA ILE A 64 11.29 -2.47 -8.61
C ILE A 64 12.34 -3.32 -9.32
N THR A 65 13.51 -2.74 -9.60
CA THR A 65 14.61 -3.44 -10.28
C THR A 65 15.36 -4.36 -9.32
N VAL A 66 15.42 -5.65 -9.66
CA VAL A 66 16.27 -6.64 -8.99
C VAL A 66 17.52 -6.84 -9.83
N LYS A 67 18.69 -6.68 -9.20
CA LYS A 67 19.99 -6.77 -9.88
C LYS A 67 20.75 -8.02 -9.47
N ILE A 68 21.27 -8.70 -10.49
CA ILE A 68 22.16 -9.85 -10.39
C ILE A 68 23.55 -9.41 -10.85
N VAL A 69 24.56 -9.72 -10.05
CA VAL A 69 25.97 -9.45 -10.33
C VAL A 69 26.70 -10.75 -10.58
N LEU A 70 27.65 -10.71 -11.51
CA LEU A 70 28.47 -11.84 -11.88
C LEU A 70 29.92 -11.56 -11.52
N ASP A 71 30.63 -12.54 -10.95
CA ASP A 71 32.01 -12.36 -10.53
C ASP A 71 32.99 -12.15 -11.71
N ARG A 72 32.56 -12.54 -12.91
CA ARG A 72 33.23 -12.33 -14.20
C ARG A 72 32.20 -12.35 -15.35
N PRO A 73 32.55 -11.84 -16.55
CA PRO A 73 31.66 -11.95 -17.70
C PRO A 73 31.38 -13.40 -18.11
N LEU A 74 30.13 -13.70 -18.48
CA LEU A 74 29.75 -15.02 -18.99
C LEU A 74 30.48 -15.38 -20.28
N THR A 75 30.97 -16.61 -20.37
CA THR A 75 31.61 -17.13 -21.59
C THR A 75 30.60 -17.69 -22.61
N GLU A 76 29.39 -18.00 -22.15
CA GLU A 76 28.26 -18.50 -22.93
C GLU A 76 26.93 -18.07 -22.29
N THR A 77 25.82 -18.20 -23.02
CA THR A 77 24.49 -17.92 -22.48
C THR A 77 24.18 -18.92 -21.37
N THR A 78 23.74 -18.42 -20.22
CA THR A 78 23.46 -19.20 -19.01
C THR A 78 21.98 -19.11 -18.67
N VAL A 79 21.38 -20.22 -18.24
CA VAL A 79 19.99 -20.24 -17.76
C VAL A 79 19.99 -20.63 -16.29
N VAL A 80 19.39 -19.79 -15.46
CA VAL A 80 19.26 -19.99 -14.01
C VAL A 80 17.80 -20.22 -13.65
N GLN A 81 17.52 -21.24 -12.84
CA GLN A 81 16.21 -21.48 -12.26
C GLN A 81 16.09 -20.70 -10.94
N PHE A 82 14.92 -20.13 -10.68
CA PHE A 82 14.58 -19.55 -9.39
C PHE A 82 13.25 -20.10 -8.86
N SER A 83 12.94 -19.79 -7.62
CA SER A 83 11.63 -19.98 -6.98
C SER A 83 11.17 -18.67 -6.37
N LEU A 84 9.84 -18.49 -6.30
CA LEU A 84 9.20 -17.38 -5.60
C LEU A 84 8.42 -17.91 -4.41
N THR A 85 8.60 -17.27 -3.27
CA THR A 85 7.81 -17.47 -2.05
C THR A 85 7.55 -16.09 -1.42
N GLY A 86 7.00 -16.07 -0.21
CA GLY A 86 6.66 -14.84 0.50
C GLY A 86 5.16 -14.80 0.78
N THR A 87 4.71 -13.65 1.26
CA THR A 87 3.30 -13.39 1.60
C THR A 87 2.54 -12.77 0.44
N ALA A 88 3.19 -11.94 -0.37
CA ALA A 88 2.58 -11.32 -1.53
C ALA A 88 2.16 -12.35 -2.59
N VAL A 89 0.99 -12.11 -3.18
CA VAL A 89 0.35 -12.89 -4.24
C VAL A 89 0.86 -12.47 -5.60
N ARG A 90 1.41 -13.44 -6.34
CA ARG A 90 1.85 -13.23 -7.72
C ARG A 90 0.67 -13.22 -8.68
N THR A 91 0.71 -12.30 -9.64
CA THR A 91 -0.14 -12.32 -10.83
C THR A 91 -0.11 -13.68 -11.52
N ASN A 92 -1.22 -14.42 -11.41
CA ASN A 92 -1.42 -15.64 -12.15
C ASN A 92 -2.07 -15.30 -13.50
N PRO A 93 -1.42 -15.58 -14.64
CA PRO A 93 -1.95 -15.24 -15.96
C PRO A 93 -3.29 -15.94 -16.30
N THR A 94 -3.75 -16.88 -15.49
CA THR A 94 -5.04 -17.57 -15.65
C THR A 94 -6.07 -17.25 -14.56
N GLY A 95 -5.71 -16.42 -13.57
CA GLY A 95 -6.58 -16.04 -12.45
C GLY A 95 -7.39 -14.77 -12.72
N SER A 96 -8.44 -14.55 -11.92
CA SER A 96 -9.27 -13.33 -11.93
C SER A 96 -9.11 -12.47 -10.68
N ALA A 97 -8.17 -12.81 -9.80
CA ALA A 97 -7.86 -12.02 -8.62
C ALA A 97 -6.94 -10.85 -9.01
N VAL A 98 -7.14 -9.70 -8.36
CA VAL A 98 -6.12 -8.65 -8.25
C VAL A 98 -4.95 -9.27 -7.47
N ASN A 99 -3.72 -9.00 -7.89
CA ASN A 99 -2.54 -9.58 -7.28
C ASN A 99 -1.53 -8.46 -7.01
N ASP A 100 -0.66 -8.68 -6.04
CA ASP A 100 0.16 -7.62 -5.43
C ASP A 100 1.42 -7.37 -6.26
N TYR A 101 1.83 -8.35 -7.08
CA TYR A 101 2.95 -8.16 -7.99
C TYR A 101 2.91 -8.98 -9.28
N ALA A 102 3.70 -8.53 -10.26
CA ALA A 102 4.05 -9.28 -11.48
C ALA A 102 5.56 -9.25 -11.73
N LEU A 103 6.06 -10.22 -12.49
CA LEU A 103 7.43 -10.19 -13.00
C LEU A 103 7.47 -9.61 -14.40
N LYS A 104 8.47 -8.76 -14.64
CA LYS A 104 8.71 -8.11 -15.92
C LYS A 104 10.14 -8.34 -16.37
N GLU A 105 10.29 -8.65 -17.66
CA GLU A 105 11.58 -8.84 -18.31
C GLU A 105 12.43 -7.57 -18.26
N GLY A 106 13.75 -7.74 -18.21
CA GLY A 106 14.71 -6.66 -18.05
C GLY A 106 15.86 -6.73 -19.04
N LEU A 107 16.85 -5.86 -18.85
CA LEU A 107 18.05 -5.85 -19.69
C LEU A 107 18.80 -7.17 -19.48
N ASN A 108 19.02 -7.89 -20.59
CA ASN A 108 19.70 -9.18 -20.62
C ASN A 108 19.02 -10.28 -19.78
N THR A 109 17.70 -10.18 -19.55
CA THR A 109 16.91 -11.20 -18.84
C THR A 109 15.54 -11.40 -19.46
N ILE A 110 15.22 -12.64 -19.83
CA ILE A 110 13.88 -13.12 -20.18
C ILE A 110 13.32 -13.92 -18.99
N VAL A 111 12.07 -13.65 -18.59
CA VAL A 111 11.39 -14.25 -17.42
C VAL A 111 10.05 -14.83 -17.87
N GLY A 112 9.93 -16.15 -17.95
CA GLY A 112 8.70 -16.78 -18.44
C GLY A 112 8.33 -18.13 -17.84
N THR A 113 9.23 -18.79 -17.11
CA THR A 113 9.02 -20.14 -16.53
C THR A 113 9.80 -20.34 -15.23
N ASP A 114 9.82 -19.33 -14.35
CA ASP A 114 10.68 -19.29 -13.15
C ASP A 114 12.17 -19.50 -13.49
N LYS A 115 12.57 -19.02 -14.68
CA LYS A 115 13.92 -19.05 -15.21
C LYS A 115 14.35 -17.67 -15.65
N ILE A 116 15.65 -17.43 -15.53
CA ILE A 116 16.37 -16.21 -15.92
C ILE A 116 17.40 -16.64 -16.97
N THR A 117 17.32 -16.08 -18.17
CA THR A 117 18.33 -16.28 -19.21
C THR A 117 19.31 -15.13 -19.19
N LEU A 118 20.60 -15.40 -19.03
CA LEU A 118 21.70 -14.44 -18.97
C LEU A 118 22.56 -14.55 -20.23
N GLU A 119 22.72 -13.45 -20.96
CA GLU A 119 23.42 -13.48 -22.25
C GLU A 119 24.94 -13.64 -22.12
N LYS A 120 25.55 -14.25 -23.15
CA LYS A 120 27.02 -14.34 -23.25
C LYS A 120 27.64 -12.94 -23.16
N GLY A 121 28.71 -12.83 -22.37
CA GLY A 121 29.45 -11.59 -22.14
C GLY A 121 28.83 -10.68 -21.08
N ALA A 122 27.65 -11.01 -20.53
CA ALA A 122 27.05 -10.25 -19.43
C ALA A 122 27.92 -10.34 -18.17
N SER A 123 28.12 -9.21 -17.51
CA SER A 123 28.71 -9.08 -16.17
C SER A 123 27.68 -8.70 -15.09
N GLU A 124 26.48 -8.33 -15.53
CA GLU A 124 25.32 -8.03 -14.70
C GLU A 124 24.05 -8.35 -15.49
N ALA A 125 22.96 -8.56 -14.77
CA ALA A 125 21.63 -8.70 -15.33
C ALA A 125 20.59 -8.10 -14.38
N ASN A 126 19.45 -7.72 -14.93
CA ASN A 126 18.32 -7.26 -14.12
C ASN A 126 16.99 -7.76 -14.65
N PHE A 127 16.02 -7.84 -13.75
CA PHE A 127 14.60 -7.98 -14.06
C PHE A 127 13.83 -7.05 -13.12
N SER A 128 12.55 -6.83 -13.39
CA SER A 128 11.71 -6.00 -12.52
C SER A 128 10.61 -6.84 -11.88
N ILE A 129 10.34 -6.53 -10.61
CA ILE A 129 9.12 -6.91 -9.92
C ILE A 129 8.22 -5.66 -9.97
N THR A 130 7.11 -5.74 -10.70
CA THR A 130 6.10 -4.69 -10.71
C THR A 130 5.18 -4.92 -9.52
N VAL A 131 5.19 -4.00 -8.55
CA VAL A 131 4.29 -4.00 -7.40
C VAL A 131 3.03 -3.23 -7.77
N PHE A 132 1.86 -3.69 -7.36
CA PHE A 132 0.58 -3.04 -7.62
C PHE A 132 -0.03 -2.60 -6.31
N GLU A 133 -0.53 -1.37 -6.29
CA GLU A 133 -1.43 -0.90 -5.25
C GLU A 133 -2.84 -1.43 -5.52
N ASP A 134 -3.58 -1.71 -4.44
CA ASP A 134 -4.97 -2.11 -4.53
C ASP A 134 -5.91 -1.36 -3.56
N PHE A 135 -7.06 -1.96 -3.24
CA PHE A 135 -8.06 -1.40 -2.31
C PHE A 135 -8.27 -2.31 -1.10
N ALA A 136 -7.50 -3.36 -0.96
CA ALA A 136 -7.50 -4.22 0.20
C ALA A 136 -6.44 -3.68 1.15
N PHE A 137 -6.80 -3.51 2.41
CA PHE A 137 -5.80 -3.24 3.42
C PHE A 137 -5.22 -4.58 3.87
N GLU A 138 -3.94 -4.78 3.62
CA GLU A 138 -3.27 -6.06 3.84
C GLU A 138 -2.54 -6.04 5.18
N VAL A 139 -3.07 -6.83 6.11
CA VAL A 139 -2.39 -7.16 7.37
C VAL A 139 -2.12 -8.64 7.28
N ASP A 140 -0.86 -9.04 7.41
CA ASP A 140 -0.56 -10.45 7.55
C ASP A 140 -1.32 -10.97 8.78
N ASP A 141 -2.27 -11.88 8.55
CA ASP A 141 -3.17 -12.41 9.58
C ASP A 141 -2.42 -13.18 10.68
N ASP A 142 -1.15 -13.55 10.45
CA ASP A 142 -0.36 -14.43 11.31
C ASP A 142 0.89 -13.80 11.95
N ASP A 143 1.33 -12.61 11.52
CA ASP A 143 2.43 -11.85 12.15
C ASP A 143 2.03 -10.37 12.15
N ASP A 144 2.17 -9.67 13.28
CA ASP A 144 1.85 -8.23 13.45
C ASP A 144 2.75 -7.29 12.57
N SER A 145 2.96 -7.64 11.30
CA SER A 145 3.81 -6.99 10.33
C SER A 145 2.96 -6.42 9.19
N PRO A 146 2.96 -5.09 8.98
CA PRO A 146 2.31 -4.47 7.83
C PRO A 146 3.16 -4.62 6.56
N LEU A 147 3.87 -5.75 6.44
CA LEU A 147 4.83 -6.02 5.38
C LEU A 147 4.40 -7.25 4.59
N GLU A 148 4.08 -7.03 3.33
CA GLU A 148 4.09 -8.11 2.38
C GLU A 148 5.50 -8.39 1.88
N THR A 149 5.76 -9.64 1.46
CA THR A 149 7.08 -10.06 1.00
C THR A 149 7.05 -10.81 -0.32
N VAL A 150 8.00 -10.50 -1.19
CA VAL A 150 8.38 -11.34 -2.34
C VAL A 150 9.79 -11.85 -2.14
N ILE A 151 9.94 -13.16 -1.96
CA ILE A 151 11.24 -13.82 -1.78
C ILE A 151 11.62 -14.53 -3.08
N VAL A 152 12.67 -14.05 -3.72
CA VAL A 152 13.26 -14.65 -4.91
C VAL A 152 14.49 -15.45 -4.51
N LYS A 153 14.51 -16.75 -4.81
CA LYS A 153 15.67 -17.62 -4.54
C LYS A 153 16.18 -18.27 -5.82
N LEU A 154 17.45 -18.08 -6.14
CA LEU A 154 18.13 -18.84 -7.20
C LEU A 154 18.32 -20.29 -6.72
N THR A 155 17.86 -21.27 -7.50
CA THR A 155 17.84 -22.68 -7.06
C THR A 155 18.83 -23.56 -7.81
N SER A 156 19.10 -23.28 -9.09
CA SER A 156 20.11 -24.01 -9.86
C SER A 156 20.52 -23.30 -11.15
N VAL A 157 21.71 -23.61 -11.67
CA VAL A 157 22.10 -23.30 -13.05
C VAL A 157 21.65 -24.46 -13.94
N VAL A 158 20.68 -24.20 -14.81
CA VAL A 158 20.08 -25.20 -15.72
C VAL A 158 20.98 -25.48 -16.92
N SER A 159 21.67 -24.44 -17.42
CA SER A 159 22.64 -24.54 -18.51
C SER A 159 23.66 -23.40 -18.44
N GLY A 160 24.85 -23.61 -19.01
CA GLY A 160 25.93 -22.62 -19.05
C GLY A 160 27.03 -22.87 -18.01
N ASN A 161 28.22 -22.29 -18.24
CA ASN A 161 29.38 -22.41 -17.36
C ASN A 161 29.34 -21.41 -16.19
N ALA A 162 28.36 -21.58 -15.32
CA ALA A 162 28.16 -20.76 -14.14
C ALA A 162 27.83 -21.59 -12.90
N GLU A 163 27.89 -20.96 -11.74
CA GLU A 163 27.48 -21.48 -10.44
C GLU A 163 26.79 -20.41 -9.61
N LEU A 164 25.95 -20.83 -8.67
CA LEU A 164 25.33 -19.91 -7.72
C LEU A 164 26.36 -19.51 -6.67
N GLY A 165 26.44 -18.21 -6.37
CA GLY A 165 27.21 -17.72 -5.24
C GLY A 165 26.42 -17.78 -3.93
N LEU A 166 26.96 -17.17 -2.88
CA LEU A 166 26.40 -17.24 -1.53
C LEU A 166 25.13 -16.38 -1.33
N ALA A 167 25.05 -15.23 -2.01
CA ALA A 167 23.87 -14.35 -1.98
C ALA A 167 22.89 -14.78 -3.08
N ASP A 168 22.24 -15.93 -2.85
CA ASP A 168 21.30 -16.57 -3.78
C ASP A 168 19.82 -16.24 -3.50
N THR A 169 19.56 -15.43 -2.47
CA THR A 169 18.21 -15.07 -2.02
C THR A 169 18.09 -13.55 -1.95
N TYR A 170 16.98 -13.03 -2.46
CA TYR A 170 16.58 -11.63 -2.43
C TYR A 170 15.17 -11.52 -1.85
N THR A 171 14.98 -10.65 -0.87
CA THR A 171 13.67 -10.35 -0.29
C THR A 171 13.26 -8.91 -0.59
N LEU A 172 12.15 -8.75 -1.32
CA LEU A 172 11.45 -7.47 -1.41
C LEU A 172 10.42 -7.41 -0.29
N ASN A 173 10.54 -6.42 0.60
CA ASN A 173 9.50 -6.07 1.57
C ASN A 173 8.67 -4.91 0.99
N ILE A 174 7.36 -5.08 0.98
CA ILE A 174 6.38 -4.09 0.52
C ILE A 174 5.67 -3.57 1.78
N GLU A 175 5.89 -2.30 2.09
CA GLU A 175 5.22 -1.58 3.17
C GLU A 175 3.86 -1.09 2.66
N GLU A 176 2.81 -1.53 3.34
CA GLU A 176 1.47 -0.93 3.27
C GLU A 176 1.55 0.56 3.64
N ASP A 177 1.03 1.42 2.77
CA ASP A 177 1.14 2.87 2.89
C ASP A 177 -0.19 3.63 2.87
N ASP A 178 -1.31 2.91 2.89
CA ASP A 178 -2.65 3.44 3.03
C ASP A 178 -2.85 4.18 4.35
N ALA A 179 -3.67 5.23 4.28
CA ALA A 179 -4.14 5.92 5.47
C ALA A 179 -5.42 5.26 5.96
N ILE A 180 -5.44 4.86 7.23
CA ILE A 180 -6.65 4.35 7.87
C ILE A 180 -7.23 5.43 8.78
N ILE A 181 -8.54 5.58 8.73
CA ILE A 181 -9.33 6.37 9.66
C ILE A 181 -10.32 5.42 10.33
N ILE A 182 -10.16 5.22 11.63
CA ILE A 182 -11.18 4.59 12.47
C ILE A 182 -11.87 5.69 13.26
N HIS A 183 -13.19 5.72 13.17
CA HIS A 183 -14.06 6.53 13.98
C HIS A 183 -14.64 5.66 15.10
N GLN A 184 -14.53 6.10 16.35
CA GLN A 184 -15.12 5.44 17.52
C GLN A 184 -15.99 6.43 18.29
N TRP A 185 -16.96 5.93 19.05
CA TRP A 185 -17.77 6.77 19.93
C TRP A 185 -18.15 6.10 21.25
N TYR A 186 -18.33 6.94 22.28
CA TYR A 186 -18.71 6.55 23.63
C TYR A 186 -19.75 7.53 24.21
N VAL A 187 -20.48 7.10 25.24
CA VAL A 187 -21.49 7.93 25.91
C VAL A 187 -21.20 8.12 27.39
N ASP A 188 -21.32 9.37 27.86
CA ASP A 188 -21.43 9.77 29.28
C ASP A 188 -20.33 9.21 30.20
N GLY A 189 -19.05 9.33 29.81
CA GLY A 189 -17.91 8.89 30.64
C GLY A 189 -17.95 7.40 31.04
N THR A 190 -18.80 6.61 30.39
CA THR A 190 -18.89 5.16 30.55
C THR A 190 -18.20 4.48 29.38
N ASN A 191 -17.71 3.25 29.60
CA ASN A 191 -17.25 2.40 28.49
C ASN A 191 -18.44 1.84 27.65
N GLY A 192 -19.62 2.45 27.75
CA GLY A 192 -20.84 2.05 27.07
C GLY A 192 -21.06 2.88 25.80
N PHE A 193 -21.68 2.26 24.81
CA PHE A 193 -21.89 2.86 23.49
C PHE A 193 -23.17 3.70 23.40
N GLY A 194 -24.04 3.57 24.40
CA GLY A 194 -25.34 4.22 24.44
C GLY A 194 -26.25 3.89 23.25
N ASP A 195 -27.29 4.70 23.08
CA ASP A 195 -28.16 4.70 21.91
C ASP A 195 -27.68 5.79 20.94
N VAL A 196 -26.66 5.44 20.14
CA VAL A 196 -25.96 6.33 19.22
C VAL A 196 -25.61 5.55 17.95
N ASP A 197 -25.97 6.13 16.82
CA ASP A 197 -25.62 5.70 15.47
C ASP A 197 -24.80 6.79 14.79
N MET A 198 -23.57 6.45 14.40
CA MET A 198 -22.62 7.37 13.81
C MET A 198 -22.09 6.81 12.50
N ASP A 199 -21.98 7.69 11.50
CA ASP A 199 -21.45 7.35 10.18
C ASP A 199 -20.15 8.10 9.89
N LEU A 200 -19.29 7.47 9.08
CA LEU A 200 -18.00 8.01 8.66
C LEU A 200 -17.99 8.29 7.15
N PHE A 201 -17.59 9.51 6.75
CA PHE A 201 -17.44 9.89 5.35
C PHE A 201 -16.07 10.52 5.10
N VAL A 202 -15.50 10.23 3.93
CA VAL A 202 -14.26 10.83 3.45
C VAL A 202 -14.54 11.57 2.14
N TRP A 203 -14.02 12.79 2.08
CA TRP A 203 -14.20 13.72 0.97
C TRP A 203 -12.84 14.07 0.36
N LEU A 204 -12.79 14.33 -0.94
CA LEU A 204 -11.64 14.88 -1.65
C LEU A 204 -12.07 16.11 -2.41
N ASP A 205 -11.47 17.26 -2.07
CA ASP A 205 -11.77 18.57 -2.68
C ASP A 205 -13.27 18.90 -2.72
N GLY A 206 -14.00 18.44 -1.69
CA GLY A 206 -15.44 18.64 -1.52
C GLY A 206 -16.34 17.57 -2.14
N GLU A 207 -15.78 16.56 -2.80
CA GLU A 207 -16.54 15.41 -3.32
C GLU A 207 -16.46 14.21 -2.39
N LEU A 208 -17.59 13.54 -2.16
CA LEU A 208 -17.62 12.30 -1.40
C LEU A 208 -16.90 11.19 -2.18
N ILE A 209 -15.86 10.59 -1.59
CA ILE A 209 -15.07 9.53 -2.23
C ILE A 209 -15.21 8.18 -1.53
N ASN A 210 -15.54 8.16 -0.24
CA ASN A 210 -15.74 6.93 0.51
C ASN A 210 -16.66 7.16 1.71
N SER A 211 -17.40 6.14 2.13
CA SER A 211 -18.30 6.20 3.28
C SER A 211 -18.42 4.82 3.92
N SER A 212 -18.39 4.77 5.23
CA SER A 212 -18.75 3.61 6.01
C SER A 212 -19.95 3.97 6.87
N THR A 213 -21.06 3.28 6.64
CA THR A 213 -22.32 3.54 7.30
C THR A 213 -22.65 2.38 8.23
N TYR A 214 -22.95 2.70 9.47
CA TYR A 214 -23.37 1.72 10.46
C TYR A 214 -24.86 1.44 10.25
N ASP A 215 -25.25 0.20 9.94
CA ASP A 215 -26.67 -0.19 9.99
C ASP A 215 -26.91 -1.11 11.19
N ASN A 216 -27.49 -0.54 12.25
CA ASN A 216 -27.79 -1.24 13.49
C ASN A 216 -29.04 -2.13 13.44
N ALA A 217 -29.43 -2.64 12.26
CA ALA A 217 -30.63 -3.47 12.12
C ALA A 217 -30.64 -4.77 12.97
N SER A 218 -29.53 -5.17 13.60
CA SER A 218 -29.38 -6.47 14.28
C SER A 218 -29.23 -6.45 15.81
N GLY A 219 -29.10 -5.28 16.45
CA GLY A 219 -29.20 -5.11 17.92
C GLY A 219 -28.29 -5.98 18.81
N THR A 220 -27.22 -6.56 18.26
CA THR A 220 -26.41 -7.59 18.96
C THR A 220 -24.89 -7.40 18.88
N ARG A 221 -24.39 -6.27 18.36
CA ARG A 221 -22.94 -6.02 18.25
C ARG A 221 -22.37 -5.25 19.44
N THR A 222 -21.09 -5.52 19.71
CA THR A 222 -20.32 -5.12 20.90
C THR A 222 -19.23 -4.07 20.60
N SER A 223 -19.26 -3.36 19.46
CA SER A 223 -18.21 -2.37 19.14
C SER A 223 -18.74 -1.14 18.37
N PRO A 224 -18.46 0.10 18.82
CA PRO A 224 -19.00 1.37 18.32
C PRO A 224 -18.00 2.04 17.35
N TYR A 225 -17.71 1.40 16.22
CA TYR A 225 -16.73 1.97 15.31
C TYR A 225 -17.10 1.82 13.84
N GLU A 226 -16.64 2.79 13.08
CA GLU A 226 -16.63 2.80 11.61
C GLU A 226 -15.20 2.98 11.14
N GLY A 227 -14.81 2.32 10.05
CA GLY A 227 -13.44 2.32 9.56
C GLY A 227 -13.40 2.51 8.05
N LEU A 228 -12.52 3.38 7.58
CA LEU A 228 -12.23 3.57 6.16
C LEU A 228 -10.72 3.61 5.95
N PHE A 229 -10.30 3.09 4.81
CA PHE A 229 -8.95 3.29 4.27
C PHE A 229 -9.02 4.29 3.12
N ILE A 230 -7.91 5.01 2.93
CA ILE A 230 -7.69 5.92 1.81
C ILE A 230 -6.40 5.48 1.13
N PRO A 231 -6.50 4.91 -0.08
CA PRO A 231 -5.35 4.40 -0.78
C PRO A 231 -4.27 5.44 -1.01
N ALA A 232 -3.01 5.05 -0.83
CA ALA A 232 -1.87 5.96 -0.90
C ALA A 232 -1.69 6.60 -2.30
N GLY A 233 -2.15 5.95 -3.37
CA GLY A 233 -2.12 6.40 -4.75
C GLY A 233 -3.24 7.36 -5.13
N PHE A 234 -4.20 7.61 -4.23
CA PHE A 234 -5.26 8.59 -4.50
C PHE A 234 -4.67 9.98 -4.75
N PRO A 235 -5.38 10.85 -5.51
CA PRO A 235 -4.84 12.15 -5.90
C PRO A 235 -4.45 13.03 -4.72
N ASN A 236 -3.41 13.86 -4.91
CA ASN A 236 -3.14 14.96 -4.00
C ASN A 236 -4.34 15.92 -3.94
N GLY A 237 -4.59 16.47 -2.77
CA GLY A 237 -5.71 17.38 -2.57
C GLY A 237 -6.00 17.64 -1.10
N THR A 238 -7.10 18.33 -0.84
CA THR A 238 -7.61 18.53 0.51
C THR A 238 -8.66 17.46 0.78
N TYR A 239 -8.36 16.60 1.74
CA TYR A 239 -9.28 15.60 2.22
C TYR A 239 -10.10 16.17 3.37
N GLY A 240 -11.38 15.85 3.36
CA GLY A 240 -12.32 16.13 4.44
C GLY A 240 -12.77 14.83 5.10
N VAL A 241 -13.06 14.90 6.39
CA VAL A 241 -13.68 13.79 7.13
C VAL A 241 -14.92 14.31 7.83
N SER A 242 -16.00 13.53 7.73
CA SER A 242 -17.24 13.75 8.47
C SER A 242 -17.48 12.60 9.43
N TYR A 243 -17.69 12.95 10.70
CA TYR A 243 -18.25 12.08 11.72
C TYR A 243 -19.68 12.53 11.93
N ASN A 244 -20.64 11.81 11.35
CA ASN A 244 -22.04 12.23 11.34
C ASN A 244 -22.81 11.53 12.45
N TYR A 245 -23.39 12.27 13.38
CA TYR A 245 -24.31 11.70 14.36
C TYR A 245 -25.66 11.45 13.67
N TYR A 246 -25.85 10.26 13.14
CA TYR A 246 -26.99 9.95 12.29
C TYR A 246 -28.31 9.91 13.08
N SER A 247 -28.33 9.13 14.17
CA SER A 247 -29.50 9.00 15.03
C SER A 247 -29.14 8.54 16.45
N GLY A 248 -30.03 8.76 17.42
CA GLY A 248 -29.83 8.32 18.80
C GLY A 248 -30.50 9.22 19.82
N THR A 249 -30.32 8.89 21.10
CA THR A 249 -30.92 9.63 22.23
C THR A 249 -29.89 10.21 23.21
N SER A 250 -28.59 10.01 22.96
CA SER A 250 -27.54 10.60 23.80
C SER A 250 -27.32 12.09 23.51
N ASP A 251 -27.20 12.90 24.56
CA ASP A 251 -26.82 14.31 24.48
C ASP A 251 -25.35 14.57 24.84
N ASP A 252 -24.60 13.48 25.07
CA ASP A 252 -23.18 13.52 25.45
C ASP A 252 -22.46 12.34 24.79
N VAL A 253 -21.92 12.59 23.58
CA VAL A 253 -21.27 11.60 22.73
C VAL A 253 -19.83 12.02 22.49
N ASP A 254 -18.90 11.26 23.06
CA ASP A 254 -17.47 11.44 22.81
C ASP A 254 -17.10 10.77 21.48
N VAL A 255 -16.75 11.59 20.51
CA VAL A 255 -16.33 11.21 19.16
C VAL A 255 -14.82 11.16 19.12
N VAL A 256 -14.28 9.99 18.79
CA VAL A 256 -12.85 9.77 18.64
C VAL A 256 -12.55 9.42 17.19
N SER A 257 -11.55 10.06 16.59
CA SER A 257 -10.95 9.63 15.34
C SER A 257 -9.51 9.19 15.57
N LEU A 258 -9.23 7.96 15.15
CA LEU A 258 -7.94 7.30 15.22
C LEU A 258 -7.41 7.16 13.80
N MET A 259 -6.20 7.68 13.54
CA MET A 259 -5.60 7.67 12.21
C MET A 259 -4.21 7.01 12.20
N TRP A 260 -3.99 6.18 11.19
CA TRP A 260 -2.71 5.51 10.88
C TRP A 260 -2.18 5.91 9.50
N GLY A 261 -0.93 5.55 9.23
CA GLY A 261 -0.22 5.88 7.99
C GLY A 261 0.80 7.00 8.17
N ARG A 262 1.13 7.71 7.09
CA ARG A 262 2.13 8.79 7.08
C ARG A 262 1.46 10.14 7.32
N LEU A 263 1.40 10.54 8.59
CA LEU A 263 0.62 11.69 9.06
C LEU A 263 1.52 12.73 9.73
N ASN A 264 1.39 14.01 9.36
CA ASN A 264 2.16 15.14 9.92
C ASN A 264 3.68 14.90 9.98
N GLY A 265 4.25 14.21 8.98
CA GLY A 265 5.68 13.91 8.89
C GLY A 265 6.16 12.77 9.79
N LYS A 266 5.24 12.00 10.41
CA LYS A 266 5.53 10.80 11.20
C LYS A 266 4.77 9.60 10.61
N THR A 267 5.37 8.41 10.70
CA THR A 267 4.68 7.15 10.42
C THR A 267 3.99 6.66 11.69
N TYR A 268 2.69 6.35 11.56
CA TYR A 268 1.85 5.73 12.57
C TYR A 268 1.54 4.31 12.09
N PRO A 269 2.37 3.32 12.45
CA PRO A 269 2.20 1.95 11.97
C PRO A 269 0.90 1.37 12.49
N TYR A 270 0.19 0.64 11.62
CA TYR A 270 -0.99 -0.11 12.00
C TYR A 270 -0.63 -1.13 13.09
N PHE A 271 -1.54 -1.28 14.07
CA PHE A 271 -1.58 -2.33 15.09
C PHE A 271 -0.22 -2.87 15.61
N ASN A 272 0.23 -2.34 16.75
CA ASN A 272 1.19 -3.05 17.62
C ASN A 272 0.61 -3.23 19.03
N GLY A 273 -0.71 -3.48 19.11
CA GLY A 273 -1.46 -3.62 20.38
C GLY A 273 -1.36 -2.44 21.37
N THR A 274 -0.66 -1.37 20.99
CA THR A 274 -0.26 -0.26 21.86
C THR A 274 -0.92 1.00 21.35
N VAL A 275 -1.98 1.40 22.04
CA VAL A 275 -2.80 2.62 21.81
C VAL A 275 -1.96 3.92 21.69
N GLY A 276 -0.67 3.89 22.06
CA GLY A 276 0.25 5.04 21.98
C GLY A 276 0.83 5.36 20.60
N ASN A 277 0.62 4.52 19.57
CA ASN A 277 1.19 4.73 18.23
C ASN A 277 0.16 5.13 17.16
N VAL A 278 -0.94 5.76 17.56
CA VAL A 278 -1.97 6.29 16.66
C VAL A 278 -2.07 7.82 16.80
N LEU A 279 -2.50 8.50 15.74
CA LEU A 279 -2.87 9.90 15.83
C LEU A 279 -4.36 9.98 16.17
N ALA A 280 -4.67 10.48 17.37
CA ALA A 280 -6.04 10.57 17.87
C ALA A 280 -6.54 12.03 17.90
N PHE A 281 -7.81 12.21 17.60
CA PHE A 281 -8.55 13.46 17.73
C PHE A 281 -9.88 13.19 18.41
N GLU A 282 -10.29 14.10 19.27
CA GLU A 282 -11.50 13.95 20.08
C GLU A 282 -12.40 15.17 19.92
N ALA A 283 -13.70 14.94 19.96
CA ALA A 283 -14.75 15.94 19.99
C ALA A 283 -15.93 15.42 20.81
N ASN A 284 -16.82 16.33 21.22
CA ASN A 284 -18.02 15.97 21.95
C ASN A 284 -19.25 16.49 21.19
N TYR A 285 -20.20 15.61 20.93
CA TYR A 285 -21.46 15.89 20.25
C TYR A 285 -22.63 15.75 21.21
N GLY A 286 -23.68 16.56 21.00
CA GLY A 286 -24.96 16.42 21.67
C GLY A 286 -26.10 16.13 20.69
N LEU A 287 -27.33 16.10 21.20
CA LEU A 287 -28.54 15.88 20.40
C LEU A 287 -28.72 16.94 19.32
N VAL A 288 -28.21 18.14 19.58
CA VAL A 288 -28.22 19.23 18.60
C VAL A 288 -27.41 18.89 17.34
N ASN A 289 -26.48 17.93 17.41
CA ASN A 289 -25.63 17.52 16.29
C ASN A 289 -26.26 16.42 15.41
N VAL A 290 -27.40 15.85 15.80
CA VAL A 290 -28.06 14.79 15.03
C VAL A 290 -28.40 15.27 13.61
N ASN A 291 -28.03 14.46 12.62
CA ASN A 291 -28.24 14.71 11.20
C ASN A 291 -28.58 13.41 10.46
N ASN A 292 -29.86 13.11 10.34
CA ASN A 292 -30.38 12.06 9.46
C ASN A 292 -30.36 12.57 8.00
N TYR A 293 -29.19 12.49 7.35
CA TYR A 293 -28.97 13.00 6.00
C TYR A 293 -29.84 12.30 4.95
N VAL A 294 -30.23 11.04 5.20
CA VAL A 294 -31.10 10.25 4.31
C VAL A 294 -32.51 10.84 4.26
N GLU A 295 -33.08 11.21 5.40
CA GLU A 295 -34.42 11.79 5.47
C GLU A 295 -34.45 13.30 5.20
N THR A 296 -33.36 13.99 5.46
CA THR A 296 -33.31 15.46 5.39
C THR A 296 -32.78 16.01 4.06
N GLU A 297 -32.18 15.16 3.21
CA GLU A 297 -31.45 15.57 2.00
C GLU A 297 -30.33 16.60 2.26
N ILE A 298 -29.77 16.58 3.48
CA ILE A 298 -28.67 17.47 3.89
C ILE A 298 -27.40 16.66 4.09
N ASP A 299 -26.40 16.94 3.25
CA ASP A 299 -25.10 16.25 3.31
C ASP A 299 -24.39 16.45 4.66
N PRO A 300 -23.63 15.43 5.13
CA PRO A 300 -22.77 15.56 6.30
C PRO A 300 -21.76 16.70 6.19
N LEU A 301 -21.44 17.34 7.33
CA LEU A 301 -20.42 18.39 7.39
C LEU A 301 -19.01 17.80 7.41
N VAL A 302 -18.11 18.35 6.61
CA VAL A 302 -16.66 18.16 6.80
C VAL A 302 -16.24 18.88 8.08
N VAL A 303 -15.91 18.11 9.12
CA VAL A 303 -15.54 18.62 10.46
C VAL A 303 -14.05 18.50 10.74
N GLN A 304 -13.33 17.71 9.94
CA GLN A 304 -11.89 17.61 10.00
C GLN A 304 -11.32 17.64 8.58
N THR A 305 -10.16 18.26 8.41
CA THR A 305 -9.48 18.35 7.12
C THR A 305 -8.02 17.94 7.22
N MET A 306 -7.48 17.43 6.12
CA MET A 306 -6.06 17.12 5.97
C MET A 306 -5.61 17.34 4.52
N VAL A 307 -4.33 17.62 4.30
CA VAL A 307 -3.77 17.87 2.97
C VAL A 307 -2.84 16.73 2.59
N LYS A 308 -3.13 16.08 1.47
CA LYS A 308 -2.31 14.99 0.92
C LYS A 308 -1.29 15.51 -0.08
N ASN A 309 -0.05 15.06 0.03
CA ASN A 309 1.02 15.28 -0.93
C ASN A 309 1.90 14.04 -1.07
N GLY A 310 1.80 13.35 -2.21
CA GLY A 310 2.31 11.99 -2.38
C GLY A 310 1.59 11.06 -1.40
N VAL A 311 2.34 10.19 -0.75
CA VAL A 311 1.84 9.20 0.23
C VAL A 311 1.59 9.79 1.64
N ALA A 312 1.78 11.09 1.84
CA ALA A 312 1.75 11.70 3.17
C ALA A 312 0.60 12.69 3.33
N TYR A 313 0.00 12.69 4.52
CA TYR A 313 -1.01 13.66 4.95
C TYR A 313 -0.40 14.64 5.95
N THR A 314 -0.76 15.91 5.82
CA THR A 314 -0.27 17.01 6.65
C THR A 314 -1.40 17.98 6.99
N ASN A 315 -1.14 18.92 7.90
CA ASN A 315 -2.10 19.96 8.30
C ASN A 315 -3.44 19.37 8.77
N ILE A 316 -3.39 18.23 9.46
CA ILE A 316 -4.58 17.56 9.98
C ILE A 316 -5.18 18.43 11.08
N SER A 317 -6.40 18.93 10.85
CA SER A 317 -7.08 19.82 11.78
C SER A 317 -7.59 19.07 13.02
N GLN A 318 -7.97 19.81 14.06
CA GLN A 318 -8.86 19.25 15.08
C GLN A 318 -10.25 18.97 14.49
N ILE A 319 -11.04 18.14 15.17
CA ILE A 319 -12.45 17.95 14.86
C ILE A 319 -13.21 19.20 15.30
N THR A 320 -13.90 19.85 14.36
CA THR A 320 -14.72 21.03 14.62
C THR A 320 -16.16 20.61 14.90
N VAL A 321 -16.63 20.80 16.14
CA VAL A 321 -18.02 20.49 16.51
C VAL A 321 -18.98 21.50 15.86
N PRO A 322 -19.94 21.05 15.03
CA PRO A 322 -20.95 21.93 14.45
C PRO A 322 -21.86 22.53 15.54
N ALA A 323 -22.36 23.74 15.34
CA ALA A 323 -23.30 24.36 16.29
C ALA A 323 -24.68 23.69 16.31
N THR A 324 -25.17 23.22 15.15
CA THR A 324 -26.43 22.46 15.01
C THR A 324 -26.38 21.59 13.77
N GLY A 325 -26.74 20.33 13.93
CA GLY A 325 -26.62 19.25 12.96
C GLY A 325 -25.18 19.06 12.50
N SER A 326 -24.77 17.84 12.23
CA SER A 326 -23.55 17.59 11.44
C SER A 326 -23.78 17.99 9.98
N ARG A 327 -24.13 19.27 9.73
CA ARG A 327 -24.64 19.85 8.48
C ARG A 327 -23.68 20.89 7.90
N ILE A 328 -23.65 21.02 6.57
CA ILE A 328 -22.93 22.09 5.89
C ILE A 328 -23.42 23.48 6.36
N GLY A 329 -22.49 24.31 6.85
CA GLY A 329 -22.73 25.73 7.09
C GLY A 329 -23.03 26.44 5.76
N SER A 330 -24.17 27.12 5.70
CA SER A 330 -24.59 27.89 4.53
C SER A 330 -23.68 29.10 4.28
N SER A 331 -22.59 28.91 3.56
CA SER A 331 -21.93 29.97 2.79
C SER A 331 -21.04 29.37 1.69
N ASP A 332 -21.57 29.38 0.46
CA ASP A 332 -20.86 29.37 -0.82
C ASP A 332 -19.87 28.23 -1.15
N PHE A 333 -20.25 26.98 -0.88
CA PHE A 333 -19.90 25.88 -1.77
C PHE A 333 -21.17 25.34 -2.43
N LYS A 334 -21.55 25.93 -3.57
CA LYS A 334 -22.60 25.38 -4.42
C LYS A 334 -21.97 24.36 -5.36
N PHE A 335 -22.10 23.08 -5.03
CA PHE A 335 -21.94 22.02 -6.03
C PHE A 335 -23.16 22.01 -6.95
N ASP A 336 -22.87 22.05 -8.25
CA ASP A 336 -23.83 21.69 -9.28
C ASP A 336 -24.09 20.19 -9.15
N ARG A 337 -25.24 19.80 -8.58
CA ARG A 337 -25.69 18.41 -8.42
C ARG A 337 -25.78 17.64 -9.75
N ASN A 338 -25.46 18.25 -10.90
CA ASN A 338 -25.47 17.62 -12.22
C ASN A 338 -24.26 17.92 -13.11
N ALA A 339 -23.16 18.44 -12.57
CA ALA A 339 -21.87 18.41 -13.25
C ALA A 339 -20.99 17.38 -12.55
N PRO A 340 -21.03 16.09 -12.96
CA PRO A 340 -20.03 15.14 -12.49
C PRO A 340 -18.66 15.77 -12.77
N ILE A 341 -17.81 15.92 -11.74
CA ILE A 341 -16.38 15.79 -12.02
C ILE A 341 -16.28 14.52 -12.84
N LYS A 342 -15.64 14.64 -14.00
CA LYS A 342 -15.56 13.56 -14.99
C LYS A 342 -14.65 12.46 -14.44
N LEU A 343 -15.19 11.73 -13.47
CA LEU A 343 -15.07 10.32 -13.24
C LEU A 343 -15.33 9.51 -14.51
N ASN A 344 -15.58 10.09 -15.70
CA ASN A 344 -15.57 9.34 -16.96
C ASN A 344 -14.21 8.70 -17.27
N ASN A 345 -13.13 9.09 -16.57
CA ASN A 345 -11.84 8.40 -16.64
C ASN A 345 -11.64 7.33 -15.54
N LEU A 346 -12.50 7.31 -14.50
CA LEU A 346 -12.56 6.30 -13.43
C LEU A 346 -13.82 5.39 -13.54
N LYS A 347 -14.78 5.73 -14.41
CA LYS A 347 -16.05 5.02 -14.69
C LYS A 347 -15.95 3.97 -15.80
N LEU A 348 -14.77 3.68 -16.30
CA LEU A 348 -14.56 2.44 -17.05
C LEU A 348 -14.21 1.34 -16.02
N LYS A 349 -15.26 0.72 -15.47
CA LYS A 349 -15.30 -0.53 -14.66
C LYS A 349 -15.43 -0.46 -13.12
N MET A 350 -16.45 0.21 -12.61
CA MET A 350 -17.11 -0.22 -11.37
C MET A 350 -18.48 -0.89 -11.64
N VAL A 351 -18.60 -1.60 -12.77
CA VAL A 351 -19.79 -2.38 -13.13
C VAL A 351 -19.38 -3.85 -13.17
N GLU A 352 -20.01 -4.62 -12.27
CA GLU A 352 -19.98 -6.09 -12.14
C GLU A 352 -18.71 -6.74 -11.56
N LEU A 353 -18.57 -6.70 -10.22
CA LEU A 353 -17.93 -7.80 -9.50
C LEU A 353 -18.92 -8.99 -9.44
N PRO A 354 -18.51 -10.24 -9.75
CA PRO A 354 -19.39 -11.40 -9.70
C PRO A 354 -19.84 -11.71 -8.26
N GLN A 355 -21.11 -12.05 -8.10
CA GLN A 355 -21.74 -12.48 -6.84
C GLN A 355 -21.19 -13.80 -6.24
N SER A 356 -20.06 -14.34 -6.72
CA SER A 356 -19.59 -15.68 -6.38
C SER A 356 -18.62 -15.76 -5.19
N LEU A 357 -18.51 -14.73 -4.36
CA LEU A 357 -17.69 -14.75 -3.13
C LEU A 357 -18.43 -14.15 -1.91
N ARG A 358 -19.70 -14.51 -1.72
CA ARG A 358 -20.40 -14.37 -0.43
C ARG A 358 -20.56 -15.72 0.25
#